data_AF-A0A166APM0-F1
#
_entry.id   AF-A0A166APM0-F1
#
_cell.length_a   1.000
_cell.length_b   1.000
_cell.length_c   1.000
_cell.angle_alpha   90.00
_cell.angle_beta   90.00
_cell.angle_gamma   90.00
#
_symmetry.space_group_name_H-M   'P 1'
#
loop_
_entity.id
_entity.type
_entity.pdbx_description
1 polymer ?
#
loop_
_entity_poly.entity_id
_entity_poly.type
_entity_poly.pdbx_seq_one_letter_code
_entity_poly.pdbx_strand_id
1 'polypeptide(L)'
;SGQVYYLVNEKSGTVLSLSALDARSIVGAGVRGFDEQWRVEQQKNSGGAWRLRCIGSGKFLDFEGDAEAGTKLVASRVPRNWKFHRIDEDNGVFHIYMPKTNLNIELDDGDAQPGTPVLLQDRSCCASQMWRFEPARLS
;
A
#
# COMPACT_ATOMS: atom_id res chain seq x y z
N SER A 1 -18.05 -2.56 -4.36
CA SER A 1 -17.69 -1.15 -4.57
C SER A 1 -16.18 -1.04 -4.47
N GLY A 2 -15.59 -0.04 -5.13
CA GLY A 2 -14.17 0.29 -4.97
C GLY A 2 -14.05 1.79 -4.73
N GLN A 3 -13.72 2.18 -3.50
CA GLN A 3 -13.44 3.57 -3.16
C GLN A 3 -11.97 3.87 -3.44
N VAL A 4 -11.66 5.15 -3.68
CA VAL A 4 -10.29 5.60 -3.97
C VAL A 4 -9.73 6.27 -2.72
N TYR A 5 -8.50 5.93 -2.36
CA TYR A 5 -7.84 6.42 -1.17
C TYR A 5 -6.41 6.89 -1.46
N TYR A 6 -5.95 7.82 -0.65
CA TYR A 6 -4.54 7.93 -0.30
C TYR A 6 -4.27 6.99 0.87
N LEU A 7 -3.19 6.22 0.79
CA LEU A 7 -2.72 5.38 1.88
C LEU A 7 -1.55 6.11 2.54
N VAL A 8 -1.84 6.79 3.65
CA VAL A 8 -0.88 7.63 4.37
C VAL A 8 -0.12 6.79 5.39
N ASN A 9 1.21 6.82 5.36
CA ASN A 9 2.03 6.18 6.38
C ASN A 9 1.97 6.99 7.69
N GLU A 10 1.63 6.35 8.80
CA GLU A 10 1.43 7.04 10.08
C GLU A 10 2.73 7.64 10.66
N LYS A 11 3.90 7.08 10.33
CA LYS A 11 5.18 7.60 10.84
C LYS A 11 5.67 8.83 10.06
N SER A 12 5.62 8.79 8.73
CA SER A 12 6.19 9.84 7.88
C SER A 12 5.18 10.88 7.39
N GLY A 13 3.89 10.54 7.36
CA GLY A 13 2.86 11.34 6.69
C GLY A 13 2.92 11.31 5.16
N THR A 14 3.88 10.57 4.56
CA THR A 14 3.93 10.36 3.11
C THR A 14 2.90 9.32 2.67
N VAL A 15 2.58 9.29 1.38
CA VAL A 15 1.59 8.36 0.81
C VAL A 15 2.24 7.27 -0.01
N LEU A 16 1.59 6.11 -0.07
CA LEU A 16 1.91 5.02 -0.98
C LEU A 16 1.80 5.51 -2.42
N SER A 17 2.93 5.59 -3.13
CA SER A 17 3.03 6.18 -4.46
C SER A 17 3.64 5.19 -5.45
N LEU A 18 3.09 5.15 -6.66
CA LEU A 18 3.79 4.59 -7.80
C LEU A 18 4.82 5.62 -8.29
N SER A 19 6.10 5.24 -8.27
CA SER A 19 7.18 6.11 -8.69
C SER A 19 7.04 6.50 -10.17
N ALA A 20 6.95 7.81 -10.44
CA ALA A 20 6.97 8.36 -11.79
C ALA A 20 8.33 8.21 -12.49
N LEU A 21 9.40 7.88 -11.75
CA LEU A 21 10.76 7.75 -12.31
C LEU A 21 10.92 6.48 -13.16
N ASP A 22 10.27 5.39 -12.76
CA ASP A 22 10.39 4.08 -13.42
C ASP A 22 9.02 3.43 -13.73
N ALA A 23 7.91 4.07 -13.33
CA ALA A 23 6.55 3.56 -13.44
C ALA A 23 6.39 2.13 -12.89
N ARG A 24 7.22 1.74 -11.92
CA ARG A 24 7.28 0.37 -11.38
C ARG A 24 7.44 0.34 -9.87
N SER A 25 8.38 1.09 -9.31
CA SER A 25 8.67 1.02 -7.87
C SER A 25 7.54 1.62 -7.04
N ILE A 26 7.25 1.01 -5.88
CA ILE A 26 6.33 1.56 -4.89
C ILE A 26 7.12 2.21 -3.77
N VAL A 27 6.82 3.48 -3.50
CA VAL A 27 7.60 4.34 -2.61
C VAL A 27 6.70 5.21 -1.74
N GLY A 28 7.27 5.79 -0.68
CA GLY A 28 6.69 6.95 0.00
C GLY A 28 6.94 8.23 -0.80
N ALA A 29 5.91 9.03 -1.02
CA ALA A 29 6.03 10.36 -1.62
C ALA A 29 4.91 11.30 -1.14
N GLY A 30 4.97 12.58 -1.55
CA GLY A 30 3.83 13.50 -1.41
C GLY A 30 2.79 13.30 -2.53
N VAL A 31 1.56 13.76 -2.28
CA VAL A 31 0.47 13.74 -3.27
C VAL A 31 0.77 14.71 -4.41
N ARG A 32 0.83 14.20 -5.65
CA ARG A 32 1.11 15.01 -6.86
C ARG A 32 0.12 14.77 -7.99
N GLY A 33 -0.53 13.62 -8.02
CA GLY A 33 -1.54 13.30 -9.01
C GLY A 33 -2.22 11.97 -8.75
N PHE A 34 -2.45 11.22 -9.84
CA PHE A 34 -3.20 9.96 -9.81
C PHE A 34 -2.35 8.74 -9.43
N ASP A 35 -1.02 8.85 -9.44
CA ASP A 35 -0.12 7.75 -9.09
C ASP A 35 -0.02 7.50 -7.57
N GLU A 36 -0.48 8.46 -6.77
CA GLU A 36 -0.65 8.33 -5.32
C GLU A 36 -2.06 7.85 -4.90
N GLN A 37 -2.97 7.70 -5.86
CA GLN A 37 -4.35 7.31 -5.60
C GLN A 37 -4.57 5.83 -5.88
N TRP A 38 -5.19 5.13 -4.93
CA TRP A 38 -5.42 3.69 -5.01
C TRP A 38 -6.89 3.36 -4.90
N ARG A 39 -7.45 2.73 -5.93
CA ARG A 39 -8.75 2.08 -5.85
C ARG A 39 -8.61 0.80 -5.03
N VAL A 40 -9.39 0.70 -3.97
CA VAL A 40 -9.40 -0.43 -3.05
C VAL A 40 -10.62 -1.30 -3.32
N GLU A 41 -10.38 -2.51 -3.84
CA GLU A 41 -11.43 -3.38 -4.38
C GLU A 41 -11.55 -4.69 -3.61
N GLN A 42 -12.68 -4.89 -2.92
CA GLN A 42 -12.96 -6.13 -2.19
C GLN A 42 -13.27 -7.29 -3.13
N GLN A 43 -12.62 -8.43 -2.92
CA GLN A 43 -12.79 -9.65 -3.69
C GLN A 43 -13.79 -10.58 -2.99
N LYS A 44 -15.07 -10.48 -3.38
CA LYS A 44 -16.20 -11.20 -2.76
C LYS A 44 -16.02 -12.73 -2.69
N ASN A 45 -15.34 -13.32 -3.68
CA ASN A 45 -15.15 -14.77 -3.78
C ASN A 45 -13.76 -15.24 -3.32
N SER A 46 -12.97 -14.37 -2.66
CA SER A 46 -11.60 -14.68 -2.25
C SER A 46 -11.39 -14.53 -0.73
N GLY A 47 -12.39 -14.92 0.06
CA GLY A 47 -12.29 -14.87 1.53
C GLY A 47 -12.12 -13.46 2.09
N GLY A 48 -12.68 -12.44 1.40
CA GLY A 48 -12.59 -11.05 1.84
C GLY A 48 -11.24 -10.37 1.54
N ALA A 49 -10.43 -10.92 0.64
CA ALA A 49 -9.20 -10.28 0.21
C ALA A 49 -9.46 -8.95 -0.55
N TRP A 50 -8.45 -8.10 -0.58
CA TRP A 50 -8.48 -6.79 -1.23
C TRP A 50 -7.45 -6.72 -2.36
N ARG A 51 -7.73 -5.87 -3.34
CA ARG A 51 -6.77 -5.47 -4.37
C ARG A 51 -6.64 -3.95 -4.33
N LEU A 52 -5.42 -3.46 -4.51
CA LEU A 52 -5.13 -2.03 -4.62
C LEU A 52 -4.68 -1.76 -6.04
N ARG A 53 -5.44 -0.94 -6.77
CA ARG A 53 -5.17 -0.55 -8.14
C ARG A 53 -4.85 0.94 -8.20
N CYS A 54 -3.64 1.28 -8.65
CA CYS A 54 -3.21 2.64 -8.88
C CYS A 54 -4.11 3.28 -9.94
N ILE A 55 -4.63 4.49 -9.67
CA ILE A 55 -5.52 5.20 -10.60
C ILE A 55 -4.74 5.66 -11.85
N GLY A 56 -3.55 6.24 -11.66
CA GLY A 56 -2.77 6.82 -12.76
C GLY A 56 -2.34 5.80 -13.82
N SER A 57 -1.91 4.61 -13.39
CA SER A 57 -1.41 3.57 -14.29
C SER A 57 -2.36 2.41 -14.54
N GLY A 58 -3.36 2.22 -13.68
CA GLY A 58 -4.21 1.03 -13.67
C GLY A 58 -3.50 -0.26 -13.22
N LYS A 59 -2.24 -0.20 -12.78
CA LYS A 59 -1.47 -1.34 -12.24
C LYS A 59 -1.87 -1.62 -10.78
N PHE A 60 -1.56 -2.83 -10.31
CA PHE A 60 -1.86 -3.30 -8.96
C PHE A 60 -0.62 -3.29 -8.07
N LEU A 61 -0.83 -3.09 -6.77
CA LEU A 61 0.20 -3.27 -5.74
C LEU A 61 0.60 -4.75 -5.69
N ASP A 62 1.90 -5.01 -5.86
CA ASP A 62 2.47 -6.34 -6.04
C ASP A 62 3.91 -6.38 -5.47
N PHE A 63 4.55 -7.54 -5.57
CA PHE A 63 5.98 -7.78 -5.40
C PHE A 63 6.38 -8.95 -6.30
N GLU A 64 7.67 -9.04 -6.62
CA GLU A 64 8.20 -10.13 -7.43
C GLU A 64 8.91 -11.17 -6.56
N GLY A 65 8.93 -12.42 -7.01
CA GLY A 65 9.54 -13.53 -6.28
C GLY A 65 8.69 -13.99 -5.09
N ASP A 66 9.39 -14.56 -4.10
CA ASP A 66 8.79 -15.10 -2.89
C ASP A 66 8.50 -14.02 -1.85
N ALA A 67 7.53 -14.31 -0.98
CA ALA A 67 7.15 -13.41 0.10
C ALA A 67 8.15 -13.52 1.25
N GLU A 68 9.13 -12.62 1.25
CA GLU A 68 10.20 -12.54 2.23
C GLU A 68 10.33 -11.13 2.81
N ALA A 69 10.86 -11.03 4.02
CA ALA A 69 11.18 -9.75 4.64
C ALA A 69 12.25 -9.01 3.82
N GLY A 70 12.04 -7.70 3.62
CA GLY A 70 12.89 -6.85 2.77
C GLY A 70 12.51 -6.85 1.29
N THR A 71 11.58 -7.71 0.84
CA THR A 71 11.15 -7.71 -0.57
C THR A 71 10.45 -6.40 -0.92
N LYS A 72 10.99 -5.66 -1.90
CA LYS A 72 10.43 -4.39 -2.37
C LYS A 72 9.11 -4.60 -3.10
N LEU A 73 8.16 -3.71 -2.86
CA LEU A 73 6.90 -3.67 -3.59
C LEU A 73 7.06 -2.99 -4.96
N VAL A 74 6.28 -3.49 -5.91
CA VAL A 74 6.24 -3.00 -7.29
C VAL A 74 4.80 -2.88 -7.78
N ALA A 75 4.61 -2.15 -8.87
CA ALA A 75 3.36 -2.12 -9.61
C ALA A 75 3.36 -3.18 -10.71
N SER A 76 2.29 -3.98 -10.77
CA SER A 76 2.13 -5.10 -11.69
C SER A 76 0.85 -4.99 -12.51
N ARG A 77 0.83 -5.61 -13.69
CA ARG A 77 -0.42 -5.77 -14.46
C ARG A 77 -1.27 -6.93 -13.95
N VAL A 78 -0.68 -7.81 -13.14
CA VAL A 78 -1.37 -8.95 -12.53
C VAL A 78 -1.81 -8.54 -11.12
N PRO A 79 -3.09 -8.73 -10.76
CA PRO A 79 -3.55 -8.35 -9.44
C PRO A 79 -3.04 -9.31 -8.35
N ARG A 80 -2.54 -8.76 -7.24
CA ARG A 80 -2.28 -9.51 -6.01
C ARG A 80 -3.36 -9.24 -4.95
N ASN A 81 -3.71 -10.31 -4.24
CA ASN A 81 -4.63 -10.25 -3.11
C ASN A 81 -3.89 -9.88 -1.81
N TRP A 82 -4.45 -8.95 -1.06
CA TRP A 82 -3.97 -8.46 0.22
C TRP A 82 -5.02 -8.67 1.32
N LYS A 83 -4.59 -8.73 2.58
CA LYS A 83 -5.48 -8.71 3.74
C LYS A 83 -5.31 -7.39 4.49
N PHE A 84 -6.41 -6.75 4.87
CA PHE A 84 -6.36 -5.58 5.73
C PHE A 84 -6.73 -5.99 7.14
N HIS A 85 -5.90 -5.60 8.09
CA HIS A 85 -6.18 -5.76 9.50
C HIS A 85 -6.31 -4.36 10.12
N ARG A 86 -7.49 -4.07 10.64
CA ARG A 86 -7.78 -2.78 11.25
C ARG A 86 -7.12 -2.69 12.62
N ILE A 87 -6.42 -1.59 12.89
CA ILE A 87 -5.73 -1.35 14.16
C ILE A 87 -6.62 -0.51 15.09
N ASP A 88 -7.30 0.48 14.52
CA ASP A 88 -8.12 1.45 15.23
C ASP A 88 -9.50 1.58 14.58
N GLU A 89 -10.56 1.49 15.38
CA GLU A 89 -11.95 1.57 14.92
C GLU A 89 -12.41 2.99 14.57
N ASP A 90 -11.70 4.03 14.99
CA ASP A 90 -12.10 5.41 14.77
C ASP A 90 -11.30 6.08 13.64
N ASN A 91 -10.04 5.67 13.44
CA ASN A 91 -9.09 6.42 12.61
C ASN A 91 -8.82 5.84 11.21
N GLY A 92 -9.39 4.69 10.86
CA GLY A 92 -9.21 4.10 9.53
C GLY A 92 -7.76 3.69 9.24
N VAL A 93 -7.05 3.23 10.28
CA VAL A 93 -5.66 2.78 10.21
C VAL A 93 -5.60 1.26 10.11
N PHE A 94 -4.79 0.78 9.18
CA PHE A 94 -4.68 -0.64 8.86
C PHE A 94 -3.22 -1.07 8.74
N HIS A 95 -2.97 -2.34 9.06
CA HIS A 95 -1.88 -3.09 8.47
C HIS A 95 -2.35 -3.76 7.17
N ILE A 96 -1.49 -3.79 6.17
CA ILE A 96 -1.74 -4.43 4.87
C ILE A 96 -0.85 -5.66 4.74
N TYR A 97 -1.43 -6.85 4.88
CA TYR A 97 -0.74 -8.13 4.97
C TYR A 97 -0.72 -8.91 3.67
N MET A 98 0.40 -9.60 3.43
CA MET A 98 0.47 -10.69 2.47
C MET A 98 -0.27 -11.93 3.04
N PRO A 99 -1.33 -12.45 2.37
CA PRO A 99 -2.10 -13.58 2.88
C PRO A 99 -1.24 -14.81 3.20
N LYS A 100 -1.57 -15.47 4.32
CA LYS A 100 -0.90 -16.70 4.82
C LYS A 100 0.56 -16.51 5.25
N THR A 101 0.98 -15.28 5.50
CA THR A 101 2.28 -14.94 6.08
C THR A 101 2.09 -14.01 7.28
N ASN A 102 3.18 -13.73 8.01
CA ASN A 102 3.23 -12.66 9.01
C ASN A 102 3.79 -11.33 8.45
N LEU A 103 3.94 -11.24 7.12
CA LEU A 103 4.52 -10.09 6.45
C LEU A 103 3.45 -9.04 6.14
N ASN A 104 3.75 -7.79 6.43
CA ASN A 104 2.95 -6.63 6.04
C ASN A 104 3.80 -5.62 5.27
N ILE A 105 3.16 -4.60 4.71
CA ILE A 105 3.89 -3.56 3.99
C ILE A 105 4.40 -2.49 4.96
N GLU A 106 5.66 -2.12 4.79
CA GLU A 106 6.39 -1.13 5.57
C GLU A 106 6.97 -0.08 4.64
N LEU A 107 6.83 1.21 4.98
CA LEU A 107 7.71 2.24 4.41
C LEU A 107 9.06 2.12 5.13
N ASP A 108 10.16 1.96 4.40
CA ASP A 108 11.48 1.66 4.98
C ASP A 108 11.83 2.61 6.13
N ASP A 109 11.90 2.06 7.35
CA ASP A 109 12.04 2.77 8.63
C ASP A 109 11.05 3.93 8.87
N GLY A 110 10.02 4.07 8.03
CA GLY A 110 9.12 5.21 7.97
C GLY A 110 9.83 6.52 7.64
N ASP A 111 10.88 6.48 6.83
CA ASP A 111 11.59 7.68 6.38
C ASP A 111 10.70 8.53 5.44
N ALA A 112 10.60 9.82 5.74
CA ALA A 112 9.81 10.78 4.97
C ALA A 112 10.49 11.26 3.68
N GLN A 113 11.74 10.84 3.41
CA GLN A 113 12.42 11.16 2.17
C GLN A 113 11.62 10.66 0.94
N PRO A 114 11.29 11.53 -0.03
CA PRO A 114 10.58 11.09 -1.22
C PRO A 114 11.37 10.02 -1.98
N GLY A 115 10.73 8.91 -2.31
CA GLY A 115 11.36 7.77 -2.96
C GLY A 115 11.82 6.66 -2.00
N THR A 116 11.67 6.85 -0.68
CA THR A 116 11.85 5.77 0.30
C THR A 116 11.03 4.55 -0.11
N PRO A 117 11.65 3.36 -0.23
CA PRO A 117 10.97 2.18 -0.74
C PRO A 117 9.91 1.65 0.22
N VAL A 118 8.89 1.01 -0.32
CA VAL A 118 7.95 0.19 0.46
C VAL A 118 8.33 -1.28 0.30
N LEU A 119 8.43 -1.98 1.42
CA LEU A 119 8.89 -3.37 1.53
C LEU A 119 7.80 -4.25 2.13
N LEU A 120 7.88 -5.55 1.90
CA LEU A 120 7.37 -6.53 2.84
C LEU A 120 8.28 -6.59 4.06
N GLN A 121 7.72 -6.62 5.25
CA GLN A 121 8.46 -6.75 6.50
C GLN A 121 7.71 -7.61 7.51
N ASP A 122 8.46 -8.26 8.40
CA ASP A 122 7.89 -8.91 9.57
C ASP A 122 7.06 -7.93 10.39
N ARG A 123 5.88 -8.40 10.83
CA ARG A 123 4.98 -7.61 11.66
C ARG A 123 5.68 -7.09 12.91
N SER A 124 5.58 -5.79 13.12
CA SER A 124 5.94 -5.07 14.35
C SER A 124 4.78 -4.16 14.80
N CYS A 125 4.99 -3.41 15.90
CA CYS A 125 4.08 -2.36 16.36
C CYS A 125 4.51 -0.96 15.89
N CYS A 126 5.45 -0.87 14.93
CA CYS A 126 5.99 0.41 14.48
C CYS A 126 5.02 1.14 13.55
N ALA A 127 4.95 2.47 13.68
CA ALA A 127 4.11 3.32 12.83
C ALA A 127 4.52 3.31 11.34
N SER A 128 5.73 2.83 11.01
CA SER A 128 6.19 2.60 9.63
C SER A 128 5.36 1.53 8.89
N GLN A 129 4.66 0.66 9.63
CA GLN A 129 3.82 -0.42 9.10
C GLN A 129 2.32 -0.10 9.16
N MET A 130 1.96 1.11 9.59
CA MET A 130 0.58 1.54 9.79
C MET A 130 0.18 2.51 8.69
N TRP A 131 -0.94 2.21 8.03
CA TRP A 131 -1.42 2.95 6.88
C TRP A 131 -2.85 3.44 7.11
N ARG A 132 -3.02 4.75 7.11
CA ARG A 132 -4.32 5.41 7.22
C ARG A 132 -4.93 5.61 5.85
N PHE A 133 -6.18 5.20 5.70
CA PHE A 133 -6.90 5.26 4.43
C PHE A 133 -7.71 6.55 4.38
N GLU A 134 -7.18 7.56 3.70
CA GLU A 134 -7.88 8.84 3.51
C GLU A 134 -8.60 8.86 2.16
N PRO A 135 -9.91 9.18 2.10
CA PRO A 135 -10.63 9.24 0.83
C PRO A 135 -10.01 10.24 -0.14
N ALA A 136 -9.62 9.76 -1.32
CA ALA A 136 -9.22 10.63 -2.42
C ALA A 136 -10.50 11.16 -3.08
N ARG A 137 -10.82 12.44 -2.85
CA ARG A 137 -11.89 13.10 -3.60
C ARG A 137 -11.40 13.27 -5.03
N LEU A 138 -11.98 12.51 -5.95
CA LEU A 138 -11.84 12.75 -7.38
C LEU A 138 -12.56 14.07 -7.67
N SER A 139 -11.82 15.17 -7.75
CA SER A 139 -12.32 16.46 -8.26
C SER A 139 -12.46 16.43 -9.76
#